data_AF-A0A7J2RD11-F1
#
_entry.id   AF-A0A7J2RD11-F1
#
_cell.length_a   1.000
_cell.length_b   1.000
_cell.length_c   1.000
_cell.angle_alpha   90.00
_cell.angle_beta   90.00
_cell.angle_gamma   90.00
#
_symmetry.space_group_name_H-M   'P 1'
#
loop_
_entity.id
_entity.type
_entity.pdbx_description
1 polymer ?
#
loop_
_entity_poly.entity_id
_entity_poly.type
_entity_poly.pdbx_seq_one_letter_code
_entity_poly.pdbx_strand_id
1 'polypeptide(L)'
;MDKINIDAFVQNMHSVLSKMDKNGKFHRNTMRTALECIEQLQKESDEQQADGFRICLDCNRNMLSSKGCTQLFMLINNNYYKRIPVLSIGVTNDRCHDCGALPGKTHHIECDMEICPICKESQFITCNCVAGKDIKTVNIMEIKK
;
A
#
# COMPACT_ATOMS: atom_id res chain seq x y z
N MET A 1 -8.48 -2.79 8.65
CA MET A 1 -9.62 -2.16 7.95
C MET A 1 -10.64 -1.79 9.01
N ASP A 2 -10.51 -0.58 9.56
CA ASP A 2 -11.49 -0.09 10.52
C ASP A 2 -12.71 0.39 9.74
N LYS A 3 -13.81 -0.34 9.90
CA LYS A 3 -15.09 0.05 9.31
C LYS A 3 -15.52 1.37 9.95
N ILE A 4 -15.87 2.35 9.14
CA ILE A 4 -16.51 3.59 9.58
C ILE A 4 -17.70 3.19 10.47
N ASN A 5 -17.68 3.63 11.73
CA ASN A 5 -18.77 3.39 12.66
C ASN A 5 -19.95 4.26 12.23
N ILE A 6 -20.86 3.67 11.44
CA ILE A 6 -22.03 4.33 10.86
C ILE A 6 -22.88 4.98 11.95
N ASP A 7 -22.95 4.40 13.14
CA ASP A 7 -23.73 4.94 14.25
C ASP A 7 -23.14 6.25 14.78
N ALA A 8 -21.81 6.34 14.87
CA ALA A 8 -21.12 7.57 15.25
C ALA A 8 -21.31 8.68 14.22
N PHE A 9 -21.31 8.33 12.92
CA PHE A 9 -21.58 9.27 11.83
C PHE A 9 -23.01 9.81 11.88
N VAL A 10 -24.00 8.93 12.07
CA VAL A 10 -25.43 9.29 12.17
C VAL A 10 -25.69 10.18 13.38
N GLN A 11 -25.11 9.87 14.55
CA GLN A 11 -25.25 10.70 15.75
C GLN A 11 -24.68 12.11 15.57
N ASN A 12 -23.52 12.21 14.90
CA ASN A 12 -22.91 13.51 14.57
C ASN A 12 -23.81 14.33 13.63
N MET A 13 -24.44 13.68 12.63
CA MET A 13 -25.36 14.36 11.72
C MET A 13 -26.62 14.87 12.42
N HIS A 14 -27.20 14.10 13.34
CA HIS A 14 -28.34 14.56 14.15
C HIS A 14 -28.00 15.79 15.01
N SER A 15 -26.82 15.82 15.63
CA SER A 15 -26.34 16.95 16.44
C SER A 15 -26.09 18.23 15.62
N VAL A 16 -25.70 18.08 14.35
CA VAL A 16 -25.55 19.20 13.42
C VAL A 16 -26.93 19.73 13.02
N LEU A 17 -27.83 18.85 12.56
CA LEU A 17 -29.18 19.23 12.10
C LEU A 17 -30.01 19.90 13.19
N SER A 18 -29.81 19.56 14.46
CA SER A 18 -30.49 20.23 15.58
C SER A 18 -30.12 21.71 15.77
N LYS A 19 -29.11 22.21 15.06
CA LYS A 19 -28.67 23.63 15.08
C LYS A 19 -29.18 24.44 13.88
N MET A 20 -30.06 23.88 13.05
CA MET A 20 -30.74 24.61 11.97
C MET A 20 -31.78 25.56 12.55
N ASP A 21 -31.85 26.79 12.01
CA ASP A 21 -32.95 27.69 12.34
C ASP A 21 -34.27 27.21 11.73
N LYS A 22 -35.37 27.84 12.16
CA LYS A 22 -36.74 27.54 11.71
C LYS A 22 -36.98 27.71 10.20
N ASN A 23 -36.06 28.32 9.47
CA ASN A 23 -36.11 28.49 8.02
C ASN A 23 -35.21 27.48 7.30
N GLY A 24 -34.68 26.48 8.02
CA GLY A 24 -33.77 25.47 7.49
C GLY A 24 -32.37 26.03 7.19
N LYS A 25 -31.98 27.17 7.79
CA LYS A 25 -30.70 27.80 7.56
C LYS A 25 -29.80 27.60 8.79
N PHE A 26 -28.58 27.16 8.55
CA PHE A 26 -27.57 27.11 9.59
C PHE A 26 -27.02 28.52 9.86
N HIS A 27 -26.79 28.85 11.13
CA HIS A 27 -26.13 30.11 11.49
C HIS A 27 -24.75 30.18 10.82
N ARG A 28 -24.34 31.35 10.28
CA ARG A 28 -23.07 31.49 9.50
C ARG A 28 -21.86 30.93 10.24
N ASN A 29 -21.80 31.12 11.56
CA ASN A 29 -20.72 30.60 12.39
C ASN A 29 -20.70 29.07 12.45
N THR A 30 -21.88 28.42 12.44
CA THR A 30 -22.02 26.96 12.41
C THR A 30 -21.56 26.37 11.08
N MET A 31 -21.86 27.03 9.95
CA MET A 31 -21.36 26.61 8.64
C MET A 31 -19.85 26.80 8.50
N ARG A 32 -19.29 27.90 9.04
CA ARG A 32 -17.84 28.12 9.05
C ARG A 32 -17.10 27.04 9.84
N THR A 33 -17.59 26.70 11.04
CA THR A 33 -17.01 25.63 11.85
C THR A 33 -17.16 24.25 11.21
N ALA A 34 -18.25 24.00 10.48
CA ALA A 34 -18.41 22.76 9.73
C ALA A 34 -17.41 22.65 8.56
N LEU A 35 -17.18 23.75 7.83
CA LEU A 35 -16.17 23.80 6.76
C LEU A 35 -14.75 23.60 7.30
N GLU A 36 -14.39 24.28 8.40
CA GLU A 36 -13.11 24.11 9.09
C GLU A 36 -12.88 22.65 9.53
N CYS A 37 -13.93 21.99 10.03
CA CYS A 37 -13.88 20.57 10.41
C CYS A 37 -13.69 19.64 9.19
N ILE A 38 -14.38 19.92 8.08
CA ILE A 38 -14.22 19.16 6.82
C ILE A 38 -12.80 19.30 6.27
N GLU A 39 -12.23 20.51 6.27
CA GLU A 39 -10.85 20.76 5.83
C GLU A 39 -9.82 20.02 6.71
N GLN A 40 -10.04 19.98 8.02
CA GLN A 40 -9.19 19.23 8.95
C GLN A 40 -9.26 17.72 8.70
N LEU A 41 -10.47 17.17 8.53
CA LEU A 41 -10.68 15.75 8.25
C LEU A 41 -10.07 15.34 6.90
N GLN A 42 -10.14 16.21 5.89
CA GLN A 42 -9.47 16.00 4.61
C GLN A 42 -7.95 15.93 4.78
N LYS A 43 -7.37 16.90 5.50
CA LYS A 43 -5.93 16.92 5.79
C LYS A 43 -5.46 15.68 6.57
N GLU A 44 -6.21 15.26 7.59
CA GLU A 44 -5.93 14.03 8.35
C GLU A 44 -6.02 12.78 7.46
N SER A 45 -6.98 12.73 6.54
CA SER A 45 -7.12 11.62 5.58
C SER A 45 -5.97 11.57 4.57
N ASP A 46 -5.49 12.72 4.08
CA ASP A 46 -4.37 12.82 3.15
C ASP A 46 -3.04 12.41 3.81
N GLU A 47 -2.82 12.82 5.06
CA GLU A 47 -1.66 12.41 5.87
C GLU A 47 -1.66 10.88 6.12
N GLN A 48 -2.83 10.28 6.38
CA GLN A 48 -2.98 8.83 6.50
C GLN A 48 -2.81 8.10 5.15
N GLN A 49 -3.23 8.70 4.04
CA GLN A 49 -3.02 8.16 2.69
C GLN A 49 -1.56 8.21 2.24
N ALA A 50 -0.78 9.17 2.73
CA ALA A 50 0.65 9.28 2.46
C ALA A 50 1.44 8.04 2.94
N ASP A 51 0.95 7.34 3.96
CA ASP A 51 1.55 6.11 4.48
C ASP A 51 0.91 4.82 3.94
N GLY A 52 -0.32 4.89 3.42
CA GLY A 52 -1.03 3.73 2.86
C GLY A 52 -0.29 3.09 1.68
N PHE A 53 0.26 3.90 0.77
CA PHE A 53 1.12 3.44 -0.33
C PHE A 53 2.51 2.98 0.12
N ARG A 54 2.86 3.15 1.40
CA ARG A 54 4.17 2.75 1.92
C ARG A 54 4.15 1.36 2.54
N ILE A 55 3.00 0.68 2.66
CA ILE A 55 2.94 -0.68 3.19
C ILE A 55 2.91 -1.69 2.06
N CYS A 56 3.86 -2.62 2.03
CA CYS A 56 3.82 -3.75 1.12
C CYS A 56 2.72 -4.73 1.55
N LEU A 57 1.74 -5.00 0.68
CA LEU A 57 0.60 -5.88 0.98
C LEU A 57 1.01 -7.33 1.27
N ASP A 58 2.13 -7.76 0.70
CA ASP A 58 2.60 -9.14 0.81
C ASP A 58 3.41 -9.42 2.09
N CYS A 59 4.19 -8.44 2.56
CA CYS A 59 4.99 -8.61 3.78
C CYS A 59 4.55 -7.76 4.95
N ASN A 60 3.51 -6.94 4.77
CA ASN A 60 2.91 -6.05 5.75
C ASN A 60 3.93 -5.16 6.48
N ARG A 61 4.97 -4.71 5.77
CA ARG A 61 6.01 -3.83 6.30
C ARG A 61 6.11 -2.56 5.48
N ASN A 62 6.53 -1.49 6.15
CA ASN A 62 6.76 -0.20 5.53
C ASN A 62 7.97 -0.25 4.57
N MET A 63 7.77 0.12 3.31
CA MET A 63 8.73 0.02 2.22
C MET A 63 9.90 1.02 2.37
N LEU A 64 9.68 2.18 3.00
CA LEU A 64 10.74 3.16 3.26
C LEU A 64 11.70 2.72 4.38
N SER A 65 11.15 2.19 5.47
CA SER A 65 11.95 1.80 6.64
C SER A 65 12.48 0.37 6.57
N SER A 66 11.80 -0.54 5.87
CA SER A 66 12.27 -1.92 5.71
C SER A 66 13.47 -2.01 4.75
N LYS A 67 14.26 -3.07 4.90
CA LYS A 67 15.41 -3.34 4.03
C LYS A 67 15.01 -3.92 2.66
N GLY A 68 13.79 -4.44 2.54
CA GLY A 68 13.28 -5.19 1.39
C GLY A 68 12.23 -6.22 1.84
N CYS A 69 11.57 -6.90 0.91
CA CYS A 69 10.49 -7.85 1.20
C CYS A 69 10.98 -9.15 1.84
N THR A 70 10.13 -9.81 2.64
CA THR A 70 10.39 -11.11 3.28
C THR A 70 9.81 -12.27 2.50
N GLN A 71 8.95 -12.00 1.52
CA GLN A 71 8.46 -13.03 0.61
C GLN A 71 9.54 -13.28 -0.45
N LEU A 72 10.33 -14.33 -0.23
CA LEU A 72 11.54 -14.63 -0.99
C LEU A 72 11.27 -15.43 -2.27
N PHE A 73 10.10 -16.07 -2.34
CA PHE A 73 9.71 -16.93 -3.44
C PHE A 73 8.36 -16.50 -4.00
N MET A 74 8.13 -16.89 -5.26
CA MET A 74 6.83 -16.85 -5.91
C MET A 74 6.38 -18.27 -6.19
N LEU A 75 5.15 -18.59 -5.84
CA LEU A 75 4.43 -19.76 -6.29
C LEU A 75 3.68 -19.39 -7.57
N ILE A 76 4.09 -19.94 -8.71
CA ILE A 76 3.51 -19.68 -10.02
C ILE A 76 3.08 -21.02 -10.61
N ASN A 77 1.78 -21.21 -10.84
CA ASN A 77 1.20 -22.50 -11.28
C ASN A 77 1.80 -23.70 -10.50
N ASN A 78 1.77 -23.61 -9.17
CA ASN A 78 2.27 -24.63 -8.24
C ASN A 78 3.80 -24.87 -8.25
N ASN A 79 4.58 -24.06 -8.95
CA ASN A 79 6.04 -24.13 -8.95
C ASN A 79 6.64 -22.97 -8.16
N TYR A 80 7.64 -23.26 -7.32
CA TYR A 80 8.34 -22.25 -6.54
C TYR A 80 9.53 -21.67 -7.30
N TYR A 81 9.56 -20.35 -7.43
CA TYR A 81 10.66 -19.60 -8.04
C TYR A 81 11.25 -18.64 -7.02
N LYS A 82 12.57 -18.72 -6.80
CA LYS A 82 13.27 -17.75 -5.95
C LYS A 82 13.30 -16.41 -6.67
N ARG A 83 12.83 -15.35 -5.98
CA ARG A 83 12.83 -13.99 -6.52
C ARG A 83 14.26 -13.47 -6.67
N ILE A 84 14.47 -12.66 -7.70
CA ILE A 84 15.78 -12.06 -7.97
C ILE A 84 15.93 -10.82 -7.08
N PRO A 85 17.02 -10.71 -6.29
CA PRO A 85 17.22 -9.55 -5.43
C PRO A 85 17.60 -8.31 -6.24
N VAL A 86 17.45 -7.13 -5.63
CA VAL A 86 17.93 -5.85 -6.17
C VAL A 86 19.41 -5.98 -6.51
N LEU A 87 19.76 -5.78 -7.79
CA LEU A 87 21.14 -5.83 -8.27
C LEU A 87 21.88 -4.54 -7.91
N SER A 88 23.12 -4.67 -7.46
CA SER A 88 24.02 -3.53 -7.20
C SER A 88 24.77 -3.15 -8.48
N ILE A 89 24.11 -2.51 -9.45
CA ILE A 89 24.77 -2.10 -10.68
C ILE A 89 25.31 -0.69 -10.49
N GLY A 90 26.64 -0.55 -10.38
CA GLY A 90 27.34 0.74 -10.52
C GLY A 90 27.14 1.73 -9.37
N VAL A 91 27.74 1.43 -8.21
CA VAL A 91 28.12 2.38 -7.15
C VAL A 91 27.07 3.43 -6.74
N THR A 92 26.19 3.04 -5.83
CA THR A 92 25.76 3.81 -4.65
C THR A 92 24.95 2.87 -3.77
N ASN A 93 24.79 3.22 -2.49
CA ASN A 93 23.97 2.50 -1.52
C ASN A 93 22.47 2.67 -1.81
N ASP A 94 22.12 2.87 -3.08
CA ASP A 94 20.82 3.38 -3.49
C ASP A 94 19.83 2.23 -3.50
N ARG A 95 18.76 2.45 -2.75
CA ARG A 95 17.58 1.61 -2.76
C ARG A 95 17.03 1.55 -4.18
N CYS A 96 16.34 0.46 -4.52
CA CYS A 96 15.51 0.40 -5.72
C CYS A 96 14.61 1.64 -5.76
N HIS A 97 14.68 2.41 -6.85
CA HIS A 97 13.95 3.68 -6.95
C HIS A 97 12.43 3.53 -6.93
N ASP A 98 11.94 2.33 -7.23
CA ASP A 98 10.52 2.04 -7.30
C ASP A 98 9.99 1.50 -5.95
N CYS A 99 10.55 0.39 -5.46
CA CYS A 99 10.06 -0.23 -4.21
C CYS A 99 10.84 0.13 -2.94
N GLY A 100 11.95 0.86 -3.06
CA GLY A 100 12.78 1.24 -1.90
C GLY A 100 13.61 0.11 -1.28
N ALA A 101 13.62 -1.11 -1.81
CA ALA A 101 14.43 -2.21 -1.26
C ALA A 101 15.94 -1.97 -1.44
N LEU A 102 16.77 -2.41 -0.47
CA LEU A 102 18.23 -2.27 -0.53
C LEU A 102 18.87 -3.28 -1.50
N PRO A 103 20.06 -2.98 -2.06
CA PRO A 103 20.84 -3.93 -2.83
C PRO A 103 21.04 -5.27 -2.11
N GLY A 104 20.88 -6.38 -2.85
CA GLY A 104 20.95 -7.73 -2.32
C GLY A 104 19.72 -8.16 -1.49
N LYS A 105 18.72 -7.30 -1.32
CA LYS A 105 17.42 -7.65 -0.72
C LYS A 105 16.37 -7.88 -1.79
N THR A 106 15.30 -8.58 -1.43
CA THR A 106 14.19 -8.85 -2.34
C THR A 106 13.36 -7.59 -2.54
N HIS A 107 12.95 -7.31 -3.77
CA HIS A 107 12.00 -6.25 -4.10
C HIS A 107 10.68 -6.44 -3.33
N HIS A 108 9.93 -5.37 -3.08
CA HIS A 108 8.50 -5.53 -2.74
C HIS A 108 7.71 -5.92 -3.99
N ILE A 109 6.53 -6.53 -3.82
CA ILE A 109 5.73 -7.00 -4.96
C ILE A 109 5.24 -5.81 -5.80
N GLU A 110 4.89 -6.06 -7.06
CA GLU A 110 4.48 -5.04 -8.05
C GLU A 110 5.58 -4.03 -8.41
N CYS A 111 6.84 -4.35 -8.09
CA CYS A 111 7.96 -3.49 -8.43
C CYS A 111 8.30 -3.56 -9.93
N ASP A 112 8.33 -2.40 -10.60
CA ASP A 112 8.69 -2.24 -12.01
C ASP A 112 10.13 -2.66 -12.31
N MET A 113 10.99 -2.68 -11.28
CA MET A 113 12.39 -3.08 -11.39
C MET A 113 12.64 -4.55 -11.09
N GLU A 114 11.63 -5.28 -10.63
CA GLU A 114 11.80 -6.70 -10.36
C GLU A 114 11.90 -7.49 -11.67
N ILE A 115 12.96 -8.29 -11.79
CA ILE A 115 13.17 -9.17 -12.94
C ILE A 115 12.41 -10.48 -12.76
N CYS A 116 11.82 -10.98 -13.85
CA CYS A 116 11.07 -12.23 -13.87
C CYS A 116 11.94 -13.39 -13.38
N PRO A 117 11.54 -14.11 -12.31
CA PRO A 117 12.35 -15.20 -11.75
C PRO A 117 12.32 -16.48 -12.59
N ILE A 118 11.44 -16.55 -13.60
CA ILE A 118 11.33 -17.68 -14.53
C ILE A 118 12.39 -17.54 -15.64
N CYS A 119 12.31 -16.49 -16.46
CA CYS A 119 13.20 -16.30 -17.61
C CYS A 119 14.44 -15.46 -17.32
N LYS A 120 14.41 -14.58 -16.31
CA LYS A 120 15.51 -13.68 -15.91
C LYS A 120 15.87 -12.59 -16.93
N GLU A 121 15.06 -12.42 -17.97
CA GLU A 121 15.35 -11.53 -19.11
C GLU A 121 14.51 -10.25 -19.12
N SER A 122 13.30 -10.27 -18.57
CA SER A 122 12.36 -9.15 -18.60
C SER A 122 11.92 -8.74 -17.20
N GLN A 123 11.32 -7.56 -17.10
CA GLN A 123 10.55 -7.17 -15.89
C GLN A 123 9.47 -8.20 -15.60
N PHE A 124 9.22 -8.45 -14.32
CA PHE A 124 8.29 -9.47 -13.84
C PHE A 124 6.85 -9.15 -14.24
N ILE A 125 6.38 -7.94 -13.93
CA ILE A 125 4.99 -7.52 -14.10
C ILE A 125 4.53 -7.48 -15.57
N THR A 126 5.46 -7.37 -16.52
CA THR A 126 5.19 -7.36 -17.96
C THR A 126 5.59 -8.66 -18.68
N CYS A 127 6.04 -9.68 -17.94
CA CYS A 127 6.56 -10.90 -18.56
C CYS A 127 5.46 -11.83 -19.06
N ASN A 128 5.60 -12.33 -20.29
CA ASN A 128 4.75 -13.41 -20.82
C ASN A 128 4.83 -14.71 -20.01
N CYS A 129 5.89 -14.89 -19.20
CA CYS A 129 5.98 -16.05 -18.31
C CYS A 129 4.92 -16.04 -17.21
N VAL A 130 4.25 -14.91 -16.94
CA VAL A 130 3.28 -14.77 -15.84
C VAL A 130 1.89 -14.33 -16.28
N ALA A 131 1.73 -13.93 -17.54
CA ALA A 131 0.44 -13.57 -18.12
C ALA A 131 -0.59 -14.71 -17.94
N GLY A 132 -1.71 -14.40 -17.28
CA GLY A 132 -2.81 -15.33 -17.05
C GLY A 132 -2.51 -16.49 -16.09
N LYS A 133 -1.47 -16.37 -15.24
CA LYS A 133 -1.10 -17.41 -14.26
C LYS A 133 -1.52 -17.02 -12.83
N ASP A 134 -1.76 -18.03 -12.01
CA ASP A 134 -1.94 -17.84 -10.57
C ASP A 134 -0.58 -17.58 -9.91
N ILE A 135 -0.47 -16.47 -9.20
CA ILE A 135 0.77 -15.99 -8.57
C ILE A 135 0.50 -15.72 -7.10
N LYS A 136 1.37 -16.26 -6.23
CA LYS A 136 1.40 -15.91 -4.80
C LYS A 136 2.84 -15.72 -4.36
N THR A 137 3.11 -14.76 -3.51
CA THR A 137 4.42 -14.65 -2.85
C THR A 137 4.41 -15.47 -1.56
N VAL A 138 5.55 -16.07 -1.24
CA VAL A 138 5.68 -16.96 -0.07
C VAL A 138 7.03 -16.77 0.62
N ASN A 139 7.02 -17.04 1.93
CA ASN A 139 8.21 -16.99 2.77
C ASN A 139 8.89 -18.37 2.80
N ILE A 140 10.21 -18.42 3.06
CA ILE A 140 10.94 -19.68 3.28
C ILE A 140 10.32 -20.55 4.38
N MET A 141 9.69 -19.93 5.38
CA MET A 141 9.00 -20.63 6.48
C MET A 141 7.74 -21.36 6.03
N GLU A 142 7.13 -20.96 4.91
CA GLU A 142 5.89 -21.53 4.38
C GLU A 142 6.15 -22.68 3.41
N ILE A 143 7.34 -22.75 2.79
CA ILE A 143 7.74 -23.84 1.88
C ILE A 143 8.08 -25.13 2.62
N LYS A 144 8.43 -25.05 3.91
CA LYS A 144 8.89 -26.18 4.72
C LYS A 144 7.78 -26.89 5.50
N LYS A 145 6.50 -26.58 5.24
CA LYS A 145 5.33 -27.29 5.76
C LYS A 145 4.79 -28.23 4.70
#